data_AF-A0A2S6SLP0-F1
#
_entry.id   AF-A0A2S6SLP0-F1
#
_cell.length_a   1.000
_cell.length_b   1.000
_cell.length_c   1.000
_cell.angle_alpha   90.00
_cell.angle_beta   90.00
_cell.angle_gamma   90.00
#
_symmetry.space_group_name_H-M   'P 1'
#
loop_
_entity.id
_entity.type
_entity.pdbx_description
1 polymer ?
#
loop_
_entity_poly.entity_id
_entity_poly.type
_entity_poly.pdbx_seq_one_letter_code
_entity_poly.pdbx_strand_id
1 'polypeptide(L)' 'MKSKKDNENSFEENLEALEKIVEKLESGDVDLEKSLELYEKGIDLKKLCEEKLKKVELQIKKIKIQNNKITKEDF' A
#
# COMPACT_ATOMS: atom_id res chain seq x y z
N MET A 1 -6.03 -25.00 -9.46
CA MET A 1 -4.69 -24.44 -9.14
C MET A 1 -4.67 -23.00 -9.61
N LYS A 2 -4.88 -22.01 -8.71
CA LYS A 2 -4.66 -20.59 -9.05
C LYS A 2 -3.19 -20.28 -8.78
N SER A 3 -2.55 -19.79 -9.82
CA SER A 3 -1.12 -19.59 -10.01
C SER A 3 -0.48 -18.75 -8.91
N LYS A 4 0.54 -19.32 -8.29
CA LYS A 4 1.43 -18.78 -7.24
C LYS A 4 2.33 -17.63 -7.73
N LYS A 5 1.93 -16.91 -8.79
CA LYS A 5 2.82 -16.02 -9.59
C LYS A 5 2.35 -14.56 -9.70
N ASP A 6 1.15 -14.22 -9.24
CA ASP A 6 0.66 -12.82 -9.25
C ASP A 6 0.98 -12.05 -7.96
N ASN A 7 1.73 -12.68 -7.05
CA ASN A 7 1.94 -12.18 -5.69
C ASN A 7 3.24 -11.43 -5.47
N GLU A 8 4.21 -11.39 -6.39
CA GLU A 8 5.54 -10.77 -6.18
C GLU A 8 5.54 -9.22 -6.00
N ASN A 9 4.37 -8.61 -5.75
CA ASN A 9 4.19 -7.22 -5.32
C ASN A 9 2.82 -7.08 -4.60
N SER A 10 2.52 -7.96 -3.64
CA SER A 10 1.26 -7.89 -2.89
C SER A 10 1.25 -6.69 -1.91
N PHE A 11 0.06 -6.28 -1.45
CA PHE A 11 -0.05 -5.21 -0.46
C PHE A 11 0.66 -5.62 0.84
N GLU A 12 0.45 -6.88 1.22
CA GLU A 12 0.98 -7.51 2.42
C GLU A 12 2.51 -7.57 2.39
N GLU A 13 3.12 -7.92 1.26
CA GLU A 13 4.58 -7.91 1.11
C GLU A 13 5.18 -6.51 1.19
N ASN A 14 4.54 -5.52 0.56
CA ASN A 14 5.01 -4.13 0.62
C ASN A 14 4.88 -3.56 2.04
N LEU A 15 3.81 -3.93 2.75
CA LEU A 15 3.60 -3.55 4.15
C LEU A 15 4.65 -4.21 5.06
N GLU A 16 4.89 -5.51 4.92
CA GLU A 16 5.91 -6.23 5.71
C GLU A 16 7.31 -5.66 5.45
N ALA A 17 7.62 -5.31 4.20
CA ALA A 17 8.87 -4.67 3.84
C ALA A 17 9.01 -3.27 4.47
N LEU A 18 7.93 -2.51 4.54
CA LEU A 18 7.89 -1.19 5.18
C LEU A 18 8.07 -1.30 6.70
N GLU A 19 7.40 -2.25 7.34
CA GLU A 19 7.54 -2.52 8.78
C GLU A 19 8.99 -2.85 9.15
N LYS A 20 9.64 -3.73 8.39
CA LYS A 20 11.06 -4.06 8.59
C LYS A 20 12.00 -2.87 8.41
N ILE A 21 11.64 -1.90 7.56
CA ILE A 21 12.41 -0.67 7.40
C ILE A 21 12.25 0.22 8.62
N VAL A 22 11.01 0.39 9.10
CA VAL A 22 10.72 1.17 10.32
C VAL A 22 11.46 0.58 11.51
N GLU A 23 11.38 -0.74 11.72
CA GLU A 23 12.10 -1.43 12.80
C GLU A 23 13.61 -1.16 12.77
N LYS A 24 14.23 -1.18 11.58
CA LYS A 24 15.66 -0.89 11.41
C LYS A 24 16.01 0.57 11.68
N LEU A 25 15.15 1.50 11.27
CA LEU A 25 15.35 2.93 11.53
C LEU A 25 15.19 3.24 13.03
N GLU A 26 14.24 2.58 13.70
CA GLU A 26 13.97 2.75 15.13
C GLU A 26 15.04 2.10 16.03
N SER A 27 15.71 1.04 15.55
CA SER A 27 16.79 0.40 16.33
C SER A 27 17.99 1.32 16.53
N GLY A 28 18.22 2.28 15.62
CA GLY A 28 19.34 3.20 15.68
C GLY A 28 20.71 2.57 15.36
N ASP A 29 20.74 1.30 14.95
CA ASP A 29 21.97 0.56 14.63
C ASP A 29 22.46 0.78 13.18
N VAL A 30 21.80 1.67 12.44
CA VAL A 30 22.12 2.00 11.05
C VAL A 30 22.87 3.32 10.98
N ASP A 31 23.92 3.37 10.15
CA ASP A 31 24.64 4.61 9.90
C ASP A 31 23.77 5.62 9.12
N LEU A 32 24.26 6.87 9.03
CA LEU A 32 23.50 7.98 8.44
C LEU A 32 23.19 7.76 6.96
N GLU A 33 24.14 7.23 6.19
CA GLU A 33 23.96 6.97 4.75
C GLU A 33 22.92 5.87 4.55
N LYS A 34 23.01 4.80 5.34
CA LYS A 34 22.03 3.71 5.30
C LYS A 34 20.65 4.13 5.77
N SER A 35 20.58 5.02 6.76
CA SER A 35 19.33 5.61 7.23
C SER A 35 18.61 6.37 6.11
N LEU A 36 19.35 7.11 5.29
CA LEU A 36 18.79 7.84 4.15
C LEU A 36 18.24 6.88 3.08
N GLU A 37 19.00 5.84 2.72
CA GLU A 37 18.53 4.82 1.76
C GLU A 37 17.25 4.09 2.26
N LEU A 38 17.24 3.72 3.54
CA LEU A 38 16.09 3.06 4.17
C LEU A 38 14.87 3.97 4.18
N TYR A 39 15.06 5.26 4.48
CA TYR A 39 14.00 6.25 4.46
C TYR A 39 13.39 6.41 3.06
N GLU A 40 14.21 6.59 2.03
CA GLU A 40 13.74 6.71 0.63
C GLU A 40 12.93 5.48 0.21
N LYS A 41 13.46 4.29 0.48
CA LYS A 41 12.75 3.03 0.21
C LYS A 41 11.43 2.93 0.98
N GLY A 42 11.41 3.35 2.24
CA GLY A 42 10.19 3.38 3.06
C GLY A 42 9.12 4.29 2.48
N ILE A 43 9.50 5.47 1.98
CA ILE A 43 8.59 6.41 1.30
C ILE A 43 7.97 5.77 0.04
N ASP A 44 8.75 5.06 -0.75
CA ASP A 44 8.24 4.41 -1.96
C ASP A 44 7.30 3.24 -1.65
N LEU A 45 7.63 2.41 -0.67
CA LEU A 45 6.73 1.35 -0.20
C LEU A 45 5.41 1.92 0.36
N LYS A 46 5.48 3.01 1.12
CA LYS A 46 4.28 3.72 1.60
C LYS A 46 3.38 4.14 0.45
N LYS A 47 3.93 4.76 -0.60
CA LYS A 47 3.16 5.18 -1.77
C LYS A 47 2.47 4.00 -2.45
N LEU A 48 3.18 2.89 -2.63
CA LEU A 48 2.62 1.67 -3.24
C LEU A 48 1.43 1.11 -2.43
N CYS A 49 1.56 1.08 -1.11
CA CYS A 49 0.48 0.69 -0.21
C CYS A 49 -0.73 1.63 -0.33
N GLU A 50 -0.52 2.95 -0.30
CA GLU A 50 -1.58 3.96 -0.44
C GLU A 50 -2.30 3.86 -1.79
N GLU A 51 -1.57 3.67 -2.88
CA GLU A 51 -2.14 3.50 -4.23
C GLU A 51 -3.01 2.24 -4.32
N LYS A 52 -2.56 1.14 -3.73
CA LYS A 52 -3.33 -0.11 -3.71
C LYS A 52 -4.62 0.04 -2.91
N LEU A 53 -4.56 0.65 -1.73
CA LEU A 53 -5.74 0.93 -0.91
C LEU A 53 -6.73 1.83 -1.65
N LYS A 54 -6.25 2.90 -2.27
CA LYS A 54 -7.08 3.82 -3.07
C LYS A 54 -7.76 3.10 -4.23
N LYS A 55 -7.05 2.20 -4.92
CA LYS A 55 -7.63 1.39 -6.00
C LYS A 55 -8.75 0.48 -5.50
N VAL A 56 -8.57 -0.18 -4.36
CA VAL A 56 -9.59 -1.04 -3.74
C VAL A 56 -10.81 -0.20 -3.29
N GLU A 57 -10.58 0.95 -2.67
CA GLU A 57 -11.66 1.85 -2.24
C GLU A 57 -12.52 2.32 -3.42
N LEU A 58 -11.89 2.69 -4.55
CA LEU A 58 -12.59 3.07 -5.78
C LEU A 58 -13.42 1.92 -6.36
N GLN A 59 -12.92 0.68 -6.29
CA GLN A 59 -13.66 -0.50 -6.73
C GLN A 59 -14.90 -0.74 -5.85
N ILE A 60 -14.76 -0.63 -4.52
CA ILE A 60 -15.88 -0.76 -3.58
C ILE A 60 -16.94 0.33 -3.84
N LYS A 61 -16.51 1.59 -4.06
CA LYS A 61 -17.42 2.69 -4.41
C LYS A 61 -18.20 2.40 -5.69
N LYS A 62 -17.53 1.89 -6.74
CA LYS A 62 -18.20 1.51 -8.00
C LYS A 62 -19.22 0.39 -7.82
N ILE A 63 -18.90 -0.64 -7.03
CA ILE A 63 -19.84 -1.73 -6.73
C ILE A 63 -21.07 -1.21 -5.96
N LYS A 64 -20.87 -0.32 -4.97
CA LYS A 64 -21.99 0.33 -4.26
C LYS A 64 -22.90 1.12 -5.21
N ILE A 65 -22.33 1.83 -6.19
CA ILE A 65 -23.10 2.56 -7.22
C ILE A 65 -23.86 1.61 -8.14
N GLN A 66 -23.34 0.41 -8.43
CA GLN A 66 -24.03 -0.56 -9.29
C GLN A 66 -25.15 -1.30 -8.57
N ASN A 67 -24.93 -1.68 -7.31
CA ASN A 67 -25.91 -2.41 -6.50
C ASN A 67 -27.01 -1.50 -5.92
N ASN A 68 -26.80 -0.19 -5.94
CA ASN A 68 -27.79 0.81 -5.55
C ASN A 68 -27.99 1.75 -6.74
N LYS A 69 -29.13 1.66 -7.44
CA LYS A 69 -29.66 2.80 -8.18
C LYS A 69 -29.60 4.00 -7.23
N ILE A 70 -28.60 4.87 -7.36
CA ILE A 70 -28.57 6.12 -6.62
C ILE A 70 -29.59 7.01 -7.33
N THR A 71 -30.82 6.93 -6.85
CA THR A 71 -31.83 7.93 -7.12
C THR A 71 -31.48 9.19 -6.35
N LYS A 72 -31.31 10.27 -7.12
CA LYS A 72 -31.38 11.69 -6.76
C LYS A 72 -30.24 12.24 -5.91
N GLU A 73 -29.79 13.47 -6.12
CA GLU A 73 -30.05 14.52 -7.11
C GLU A 73 -28.93 15.54 -6.90
N ASP A 74 -28.79 16.44 -7.87
CA ASP A 74 -28.03 17.68 -7.82
C ASP A 74 -27.83 18.26 -6.41
N PHE A 75 -26.57 18.54 -6.07
CA PHE A 75 -26.17 19.79 -5.45
C PHE A 75 -24.82 20.21 -6.03
#